data_AF-A0A673GEC1-F1
#
_entry.id   AF-A0A673GEC1-F1
#
_cell.length_a   1.000
_cell.length_b   1.000
_cell.length_c   1.000
_cell.angle_alpha   90.00
_cell.angle_beta   90.00
_cell.angle_gamma   90.00
#
_symmetry.space_group_name_H-M   'P 1'
#
loop_
_entity.id
_entity.type
_entity.pdbx_description
1 polymer ?
#
loop_
_entity_poly.entity_id
_entity_poly.type
_entity_poly.pdbx_seq_one_letter_code
_entity_poly.pdbx_strand_id
1 'polypeptide(L)'
;MSLSDKDKAVVKALWAKISSKSDEIGAEALGRMLTVYPQTKIYFSHWADLSPGSAPVKKHGKLIMGAIGDAISKIDDLLGG
;
A
#
# COMPACT_ATOMS: atom_id res chain seq x y z
N MET A 1 -9.13 -9.40 18.40
CA MET A 1 -10.12 -8.53 17.73
C MET A 1 -10.09 -8.87 16.25
N SER A 2 -11.20 -9.34 15.71
CA SER A 2 -11.35 -9.68 14.28
C SER A 2 -12.22 -8.62 13.60
N LEU A 3 -12.04 -8.42 12.30
CA LEU A 3 -12.88 -7.50 11.52
C LEU A 3 -14.34 -8.00 11.53
N SER A 4 -15.29 -7.12 11.82
CA SER A 4 -16.71 -7.43 11.66
C SER A 4 -17.08 -7.52 10.18
N ASP A 5 -18.22 -8.12 9.87
CA ASP A 5 -18.73 -8.16 8.49
C ASP A 5 -18.96 -6.76 7.92
N LYS A 6 -19.36 -5.81 8.77
CA LYS A 6 -19.49 -4.40 8.40
C LYS A 6 -18.14 -3.79 8.02
N ASP A 7 -17.08 -4.06 8.78
CA ASP A 7 -15.74 -3.55 8.48
C ASP A 7 -15.24 -4.10 7.14
N LYS A 8 -15.39 -5.41 6.92
CA LYS A 8 -15.03 -6.07 5.65
C LYS A 8 -15.79 -5.48 4.47
N ALA A 9 -17.09 -5.24 4.62
CA ALA A 9 -17.92 -4.63 3.59
C ALA A 9 -17.45 -3.20 3.25
N VAL A 10 -17.12 -2.39 4.26
CA VAL A 10 -16.58 -1.03 4.07
C VAL A 10 -15.25 -1.06 3.33
N VAL A 11 -14.32 -1.95 3.73
CA VAL A 11 -13.01 -2.10 3.07
C VAL A 11 -13.17 -2.51 1.60
N LYS A 12 -13.98 -3.55 1.33
CA LYS A 12 -14.26 -4.01 -0.06
C LYS A 12 -14.90 -2.89 -0.90
N ALA A 13 -15.86 -2.16 -0.33
CA ALA A 13 -16.54 -1.07 -1.03
C ALA A 13 -15.61 0.11 -1.35
N LEU A 14 -14.70 0.47 -0.44
CA LEU A 14 -13.67 1.47 -0.71
C LEU A 14 -12.71 0.99 -1.79
N TRP A 15 -12.20 -0.24 -1.67
CA TRP A 15 -11.26 -0.82 -2.63
C TRP A 15 -11.82 -0.81 -4.06
N ALA A 16 -13.08 -1.20 -4.24
CA ALA A 16 -13.76 -1.18 -5.53
C ALA A 16 -13.75 0.21 -6.21
N LYS A 17 -13.70 1.30 -5.44
CA LYS A 17 -13.65 2.67 -5.96
C LYS A 17 -12.24 3.13 -6.31
N ILE A 18 -11.23 2.64 -5.59
CA ILE A 18 -9.85 3.15 -5.68
C ILE A 18 -8.89 2.23 -6.43
N SER A 19 -9.27 0.98 -6.69
CA SER A 19 -8.37 -0.06 -7.22
C SER A 19 -7.73 0.29 -8.57
N SER A 20 -8.47 0.98 -9.45
CA SER A 20 -7.98 1.48 -10.74
C SER A 20 -6.86 2.52 -10.62
N LYS A 21 -6.69 3.11 -9.43
CA LYS A 21 -5.68 4.11 -9.09
C LYS A 21 -4.69 3.64 -8.03
N SER A 22 -4.72 2.35 -7.70
CA SER A 22 -3.92 1.78 -6.62
C SER A 22 -2.40 1.97 -6.83
N ASP A 23 -1.90 1.86 -8.07
CA ASP A 23 -0.49 2.13 -8.40
C ASP A 23 -0.06 3.58 -8.03
N GLU A 24 -0.88 4.57 -8.39
CA GLU A 24 -0.63 6.00 -8.10
C GLU A 24 -0.70 6.27 -6.60
N ILE A 25 -1.72 5.70 -5.92
CA ILE A 25 -1.91 5.82 -4.48
C ILE A 25 -0.72 5.22 -3.71
N GLY A 26 -0.22 4.06 -4.14
CA GLY A 26 0.92 3.40 -3.51
C GLY A 26 2.22 4.20 -3.65
N ALA A 27 2.46 4.75 -4.84
CA ALA A 27 3.61 5.61 -5.09
C ALA A 27 3.59 6.87 -4.21
N GLU A 28 2.41 7.49 -4.08
CA GLU A 28 2.23 8.69 -3.25
C GLU A 28 2.38 8.36 -1.76
N ALA A 29 1.75 7.29 -1.28
CA ALA A 29 1.84 6.87 0.12
C ALA A 29 3.29 6.56 0.52
N LEU A 30 4.03 5.81 -0.30
CA LEU A 30 5.44 5.50 -0.03
C LEU A 30 6.32 6.76 -0.08
N GLY A 31 6.13 7.63 -1.08
CA GLY A 31 6.84 8.90 -1.16
C GLY A 31 6.58 9.82 0.04
N ARG A 32 5.32 9.89 0.51
CA ARG A 32 4.94 10.62 1.73
C ARG A 32 5.60 10.02 2.96
N MET A 33 5.61 8.70 3.10
CA MET A 33 6.29 8.03 4.23
C MET A 33 7.77 8.41 4.28
N LEU A 34 8.50 8.26 3.16
CA LEU A 34 9.93 8.59 3.09
C LEU A 34 10.22 10.07 3.36
N THR A 35 9.30 10.97 3.03
CA THR A 35 9.47 12.42 3.20
C THR A 35 9.11 12.88 4.62
N VAL A 36 7.94 12.47 5.11
CA VAL A 36 7.39 12.92 6.39
C VAL A 36 8.01 12.17 7.57
N TYR A 37 8.42 10.92 7.36
CA TYR A 37 9.04 10.06 8.37
C TYR A 37 10.44 9.64 7.92
N PRO A 38 11.44 10.54 7.94
CA PRO A 38 12.76 10.30 7.35
C PRO A 38 13.50 9.11 7.96
N GLN A 39 13.18 8.71 9.21
CA GLN A 39 13.73 7.51 9.83
C GLN A 39 13.44 6.24 9.03
N THR A 40 12.35 6.19 8.25
CA THR A 40 12.04 5.02 7.42
C THR A 40 12.97 4.89 6.21
N LYS A 41 13.72 5.93 5.85
CA LYS A 41 14.66 5.88 4.71
C LYS A 41 15.76 4.83 4.90
N ILE A 42 16.09 4.47 6.14
CA ILE A 42 17.14 3.47 6.43
C ILE A 42 16.85 2.11 5.76
N TYR A 43 15.56 1.73 5.66
CA TYR A 43 15.15 0.47 5.02
C TYR A 43 15.28 0.48 3.49
N PHE A 44 15.43 1.67 2.90
CA PHE A 44 15.49 1.88 1.45
C PHE A 44 16.82 2.53 1.02
N SER A 45 17.85 2.49 1.87
CA SER A 45 19.17 3.11 1.61
C SER A 45 19.89 2.60 0.36
N HIS A 46 19.46 1.45 -0.18
CA HIS A 46 19.97 0.85 -1.41
C HIS A 46 19.39 1.49 -2.69
N TRP A 47 18.39 2.39 -2.60
CA TRP A 47 17.88 3.12 -3.75
C TRP A 47 18.63 4.43 -3.95
N ALA A 48 19.00 4.71 -5.20
CA ALA A 48 19.69 5.95 -5.56
C ALA A 48 18.81 7.21 -5.41
N ASP A 49 17.48 7.07 -5.50
CA ASP A 49 16.53 8.18 -5.42
C ASP A 49 15.28 7.81 -4.62
N LEU A 50 15.13 8.44 -3.45
CA LEU A 50 14.01 8.28 -2.52
C LEU A 50 12.98 9.41 -2.63
N SER A 51 13.10 10.29 -3.61
CA SER A 51 12.17 11.41 -3.80
C SER A 51 10.76 10.92 -4.18
N PRO A 52 9.70 11.67 -3.79
CA PRO A 52 8.35 11.38 -4.26
C PRO A 52 8.28 11.32 -5.78
N GLY A 53 7.74 10.22 -6.32
CA GLY A 53 7.59 10.03 -7.76
C GLY A 53 8.81 9.47 -8.50
N SER A 54 9.91 9.18 -7.79
CA SER A 54 11.05 8.47 -8.37
C SER A 54 10.67 7.08 -8.90
N ALA A 55 11.43 6.57 -9.87
CA ALA A 55 11.19 5.26 -10.45
C ALA A 55 11.14 4.11 -9.40
N PRO A 56 12.08 3.99 -8.44
CA PRO A 56 12.00 2.93 -7.44
C PRO A 56 10.81 3.10 -6.49
N VAL A 57 10.46 4.33 -6.10
CA VAL A 57 9.28 4.60 -5.25
C VAL A 57 7.98 4.23 -5.96
N LYS A 58 7.82 4.59 -7.23
CA LYS A 58 6.65 4.19 -8.04
C LYS A 58 6.54 2.68 -8.18
N LYS A 59 7.65 2.02 -8.52
CA LYS A 59 7.68 0.56 -8.71
C LYS A 59 7.33 -0.17 -7.41
N HIS A 60 7.90 0.24 -6.29
CA HIS A 60 7.65 -0.43 -5.02
C HIS A 60 6.27 -0.09 -4.43
N GLY A 61 5.80 1.14 -4.61
CA GLY A 61 4.43 1.55 -4.23
C GLY A 61 3.36 0.68 -4.89
N LYS A 62 3.54 0.33 -6.17
CA LYS A 62 2.70 -0.65 -6.86
C LYS A 62 2.71 -2.03 -6.20
N LEU A 63 3.88 -2.53 -5.79
CA LEU A 63 3.99 -3.83 -5.11
C LEU A 63 3.23 -3.83 -3.78
N ILE A 64 3.37 -2.76 -2.99
CA ILE A 64 2.65 -2.59 -1.72
C ILE A 64 1.14 -2.66 -1.95
N MET A 65 0.63 -1.89 -2.91
CA MET A 65 -0.80 -1.83 -3.18
C MET A 65 -1.35 -3.10 -3.82
N GLY A 66 -0.55 -3.80 -4.62
CA GLY A 66 -0.88 -5.15 -5.10
C GLY A 66 -1.07 -6.14 -3.95
N ALA A 67 -0.16 -6.14 -2.97
CA ALA A 67 -0.27 -6.98 -1.78
C ALA A 67 -1.48 -6.60 -0.90
N ILE A 68 -1.80 -5.31 -0.77
CA ILE A 68 -3.02 -4.86 -0.08
C ILE A 68 -4.28 -5.35 -0.82
N GLY A 69 -4.29 -5.30 -2.15
CA GLY A 69 -5.39 -5.85 -2.96
C GLY A 69 -5.61 -7.35 -2.73
N ASP A 70 -4.53 -8.13 -2.65
CA ASP A 70 -4.58 -9.56 -2.33
C ASP A 70 -5.06 -9.80 -0.89
N ALA A 71 -4.63 -8.99 0.08
CA ALA A 71 -5.14 -9.07 1.44
C ALA A 71 -6.67 -8.79 1.50
N ILE A 72 -7.17 -7.88 0.66
CA ILE A 72 -8.61 -7.57 0.59
C ILE A 72 -9.42 -8.71 -0.03
N SER A 73 -8.86 -9.44 -1.00
CA SER A 73 -9.52 -10.64 -1.55
C SER A 73 -9.58 -11.78 -0.54
N LYS A 74 -8.64 -11.81 0.41
CA LYS A 74 -8.50 -12.82 1.49
C LYS A 74 -8.91 -12.32 2.88
N ILE A 75 -9.70 -11.25 2.95
CA ILE A 75 -9.96 -10.51 4.20
C ILE A 75 -10.67 -11.33 5.30
N ASP A 76 -11.20 -12.50 4.97
CA ASP A 76 -11.81 -13.42 5.92
C ASP A 76 -10.76 -14.22 6.72
N ASP A 77 -9.57 -14.45 6.14
CA ASP A 77 -8.41 -15.05 6.81
C ASP A 77 -7.08 -14.48 6.25
N LEU A 78 -6.61 -13.40 6.87
CA LEU A 78 -5.39 -12.72 6.44
C LEU A 78 -4.10 -13.51 6.72
N LEU A 79 -4.13 -14.50 7.61
CA LEU A 79 -2.95 -15.27 8.00
C LEU A 79 -2.86 -16.61 7.25
N GLY A 80 -4.00 -17.27 7.02
CA GLY A 80 -4.08 -18.56 6.33
C GLY A 80 -4.13 -18.44 4.81
N GLY A 81 -4.66 -17.33 4.28
CA GLY A 81 -4.68 -17.01 2.85
C GLY A 81 -5.81 -17.66 2.05
#